data_AF-A0A9X0DAK9-F1
#
_entry.id   AF-A0A9X0DAK9-F1
#
_cell.length_a   1.000
_cell.length_b   1.000
_cell.length_c   1.000
_cell.angle_alpha   90.00
_cell.angle_beta   90.00
_cell.angle_gamma   90.00
#
_symmetry.space_group_name_H-M   'P 1'
#
loop_
_entity.id
_entity.type
_entity.pdbx_description
1 polymer ?
#
loop_
_entity_poly.entity_id
_entity_poly.type
_entity_poly.pdbx_seq_one_letter_code
_entity_poly.pdbx_strand_id
1 'polypeptide(L)'
;MILSEYQQYQGSQSKYFKDMWNYLDVLTLVIYIVIVTLRIVTVAQGGEAYHNSLLVFINHLYGVNTMFLVMRFSSVLSLNAVVGPLQLALFRMFVDLLIILLQFAFVIVAFSLAITKVYTAEMSYLTPIHNHTGDARRYHHPYCKEGVFKCLSKTSTILIWSVFGLADKKDMNSETSSSSNVALFLYVVFLVLSVIMLINMLVALLTNTYDNVTTNAEVEWKFSRAVVENQYRNLHTIVVPFNLLSVPVALCYFKLEGNPREEEAKNVGNSTKIFTVIACFRFSLNAISRNMVDHFLCQLKKRST
;
A
#
# COMPACT_ATOMS: atom_id res chain seq x y z
N MET A 1 19.40 3.61 3.77
CA MET A 1 18.07 3.59 3.14
C MET A 1 17.96 4.68 2.09
N ILE A 2 18.03 5.98 2.43
CA ILE A 2 17.91 7.06 1.44
C ILE A 2 19.00 6.98 0.34
N LEU A 3 20.27 6.80 0.71
CA LEU A 3 21.37 6.71 -0.26
C LEU A 3 21.26 5.47 -1.17
N SER A 4 20.84 4.34 -0.62
CA SER A 4 20.66 3.09 -1.37
C SER A 4 19.47 3.19 -2.34
N GLU A 5 18.37 3.81 -1.91
CA GLU A 5 17.21 4.08 -2.77
C GLU A 5 17.56 5.06 -3.90
N TYR A 6 18.31 6.11 -3.60
CA TYR A 6 18.75 7.08 -4.61
C TYR A 6 19.68 6.46 -5.66
N GLN A 7 20.61 5.60 -5.24
CA GLN A 7 21.50 4.86 -6.15
C GLN A 7 20.71 3.90 -7.05
N GLN A 8 19.70 3.22 -6.49
CA GLN A 8 18.83 2.32 -7.24
C GLN A 8 17.92 3.06 -8.23
N TYR A 9 17.39 4.22 -7.85
CA TYR A 9 16.64 5.13 -8.71
C TYR A 9 17.47 5.59 -9.91
N GLN A 10 18.73 6.02 -9.70
CA GLN A 10 19.59 6.47 -10.81
C GLN A 10 19.92 5.35 -11.82
N GLY A 11 20.02 4.09 -11.39
CA GLY A 11 20.41 2.97 -12.25
C GLY A 11 19.33 2.52 -13.25
N SER A 12 18.04 2.54 -12.88
CA SER A 12 16.97 2.13 -13.80
C SER A 12 15.56 2.58 -13.38
N GLN A 13 15.19 3.80 -13.78
CA GLN A 13 13.89 4.44 -13.51
C GLN A 13 12.67 3.55 -13.85
N SER A 14 12.64 2.95 -15.04
CA SER A 14 11.47 2.22 -15.54
C SER A 14 11.23 0.88 -14.82
N LYS A 15 12.29 0.24 -14.31
CA LYS A 15 12.17 -1.01 -13.53
C LYS A 15 11.77 -0.75 -12.08
N TYR A 16 12.24 0.37 -11.52
CA TYR A 16 11.95 0.81 -10.16
C TYR A 16 10.45 0.93 -9.88
N PHE A 17 9.67 1.52 -10.80
CA PHE A 17 8.23 1.71 -10.63
C PHE A 17 7.36 0.46 -10.85
N LYS A 18 7.94 -0.72 -11.10
CA LYS A 18 7.20 -1.97 -11.23
C LYS A 18 7.07 -2.75 -9.92
N ASP A 19 7.99 -2.53 -8.97
CA ASP A 19 7.98 -3.23 -7.70
C ASP A 19 7.08 -2.52 -6.69
N MET A 20 6.09 -3.23 -6.15
CA MET A 20 5.13 -2.67 -5.19
C MET A 20 5.80 -2.21 -3.88
N TRP A 21 6.80 -2.96 -3.41
CA TRP A 21 7.56 -2.65 -2.20
C TRP A 21 8.33 -1.33 -2.30
N ASN A 22 8.72 -1.01 -3.52
CA ASN A 22 9.45 0.20 -3.79
C ASN A 22 8.56 1.45 -3.64
N TYR A 23 7.28 1.35 -4.01
CA TYR A 23 6.30 2.41 -3.67
C TYR A 23 6.14 2.58 -2.16
N LEU A 24 6.12 1.48 -1.39
CA LEU A 24 6.04 1.55 0.06
C LEU A 24 7.29 2.20 0.66
N ASP A 25 8.48 1.89 0.15
CA ASP A 25 9.73 2.53 0.58
C ASP A 25 9.74 4.02 0.25
N VAL A 26 9.37 4.42 -0.96
CA VAL A 26 9.23 5.84 -1.33
C VAL A 26 8.21 6.55 -0.43
N LEU A 27 7.06 5.93 -0.14
CA LEU A 27 6.05 6.48 0.75
C LEU A 27 6.60 6.71 2.16
N THR A 28 7.28 5.71 2.75
CA THR A 28 7.88 5.85 4.08
C THR A 28 8.96 6.93 4.11
N LEU A 29 9.77 7.04 3.05
CA LEU A 29 10.78 8.09 2.95
C LEU A 29 10.14 9.48 2.87
N VAL A 30 9.07 9.66 2.09
CA VAL A 30 8.35 10.93 1.99
C VAL A 30 7.75 11.31 3.35
N ILE A 31 7.07 10.37 4.03
CA ILE A 31 6.51 10.62 5.37
C ILE A 31 7.62 10.98 6.36
N TYR A 32 8.77 10.31 6.30
CA TYR A 32 9.90 10.60 7.17
C TYR A 32 10.50 11.99 6.92
N ILE A 33 10.63 12.42 5.66
CA ILE A 33 11.07 13.78 5.31
C ILE A 33 10.08 14.81 5.87
N VAL A 34 8.77 14.59 5.70
CA VAL A 34 7.73 15.47 6.27
C VAL A 34 7.86 15.57 7.79
N ILE A 35 8.05 14.44 8.50
CA ILE A 35 8.27 14.43 9.95
C ILE A 35 9.49 15.28 10.34
N VAL A 36 10.62 15.09 9.65
CA VAL A 36 11.86 15.83 9.94
C VAL A 36 11.67 17.34 9.71
N THR A 37 11.04 17.74 8.59
CA THR A 37 10.76 19.15 8.31
C THR A 37 9.86 19.78 9.38
N LEU A 38 8.77 19.11 9.76
CA LEU A 38 7.87 19.57 10.82
C LEU A 38 8.56 19.67 12.17
N ARG A 39 9.47 18.73 12.50
CA ARG A 39 10.31 18.82 13.70
C ARG A 39 11.24 20.04 13.66
N ILE A 40 11.92 20.30 12.55
CA ILE A 40 12.79 21.48 12.39
C ILE A 40 12.00 22.76 12.57
N VAL A 41 10.82 22.87 11.95
CA VAL A 41 9.92 24.03 12.10
C VAL A 41 9.49 24.21 13.57
N THR A 42 9.17 23.13 14.27
CA THR A 42 8.76 23.18 15.68
C THR A 42 9.89 23.68 16.58
N VAL A 43 11.12 23.24 16.33
CA VAL A 43 12.31 23.69 17.06
C VAL A 43 12.63 25.15 16.75
N ALA A 44 12.51 25.56 15.49
CA ALA A 44 12.76 26.95 15.06
C ALA A 44 11.74 27.95 15.62
N GLN A 45 10.49 27.53 15.84
CA GLN A 45 9.44 28.37 16.43
C GLN A 45 9.56 28.54 17.95
N GLY A 46 10.40 27.75 18.63
CA GLY A 46 10.78 28.00 20.03
C GLY A 46 9.62 28.05 21.04
N GLY A 47 8.59 27.20 20.88
CA GLY A 47 7.42 27.17 21.77
C GLY A 47 7.56 26.22 22.97
N GLU A 48 6.79 26.47 24.03
CA GLU A 48 6.70 25.58 25.20
C GLU A 48 6.27 24.17 24.79
N ALA A 49 6.84 23.12 25.39
CA ALA A 49 6.58 21.73 25.01
C ALA A 49 5.12 21.26 25.23
N TYR A 50 4.33 22.01 26.02
CA TYR A 50 2.97 21.67 26.37
C TYR A 50 1.96 22.45 25.52
N HIS A 51 0.94 21.76 25.01
CA HIS A 51 -0.15 22.30 24.16
C HIS A 51 0.16 22.59 22.67
N ASN A 52 1.26 22.08 22.12
CA ASN A 52 1.52 22.18 20.67
C ASN A 52 0.75 21.13 19.86
N SER A 53 -0.33 21.54 19.18
CA SER A 53 -1.06 20.67 18.24
C SER A 53 -0.16 20.10 17.13
N LEU A 54 0.89 20.84 16.74
CA LEU A 54 1.87 20.42 15.74
C LEU A 54 2.69 19.22 16.24
N LEU A 55 3.13 19.24 17.50
CA LEU A 55 3.90 18.13 18.10
C LEU A 55 3.05 16.86 18.21
N VAL A 56 1.77 17.01 18.57
CA VAL A 56 0.80 15.91 18.60
C VAL A 56 0.63 15.32 17.20
N PHE A 57 0.44 16.15 16.18
CA PHE A 57 0.32 15.68 14.79
C PHE A 57 1.59 14.94 14.31
N ILE A 58 2.79 15.45 14.64
CA ILE A 58 4.04 14.76 14.31
C ILE A 58 4.10 13.37 14.96
N ASN A 59 3.70 13.24 16.23
CA ASN A 59 3.71 11.96 16.92
C ASN A 59 2.71 10.96 16.31
N HIS A 60 1.54 11.42 15.85
CA HIS A 60 0.62 10.59 15.07
C HIS A 60 1.24 10.12 13.74
N LEU A 61 1.87 11.03 12.99
CA LEU A 61 2.60 10.70 11.76
C LEU A 61 3.73 9.70 12.02
N TYR A 62 4.43 9.83 13.15
CA TYR A 62 5.49 8.90 13.55
C TYR A 62 4.95 7.49 13.79
N GLY A 63 3.78 7.38 14.44
CA GLY A 63 3.08 6.10 14.63
C GLY A 63 2.69 5.45 13.31
N VAL A 64 2.10 6.23 12.40
CA VAL A 64 1.73 5.76 11.05
C VAL A 64 2.97 5.33 10.25
N ASN A 65 4.05 6.11 10.29
CA ASN A 65 5.30 5.75 9.63
C ASN A 65 5.88 4.44 10.19
N THR A 66 5.79 4.24 11.51
CA THR A 66 6.23 3.00 12.15
C THR A 66 5.40 1.80 11.68
N MET A 67 4.08 1.95 11.50
CA MET A 67 3.25 0.88 10.92
C MET A 67 3.73 0.48 9.52
N PHE A 68 4.05 1.45 8.65
CA PHE A 68 4.58 1.16 7.32
C PHE A 68 5.97 0.52 7.36
N LEU A 69 6.84 0.93 8.27
CA LEU A 69 8.14 0.29 8.48
C LEU A 69 8.00 -1.18 8.94
N VAL A 70 7.04 -1.46 9.82
CA VAL A 70 6.72 -2.85 10.22
C VAL A 70 6.13 -3.62 9.04
N MET A 71 5.30 -3.00 8.20
CA MET A 71 4.82 -3.62 6.96
C MET A 71 5.98 -3.97 6.02
N ARG A 72 7.04 -3.16 5.97
CA ARG A 72 8.25 -3.47 5.19
C ARG A 72 8.94 -4.75 5.69
N PHE A 73 8.87 -5.08 6.98
CA PHE A 73 9.38 -6.36 7.48
C PHE A 73 8.67 -7.57 6.84
N SER A 74 7.40 -7.42 6.43
CA SER A 74 6.68 -8.45 5.67
C SER A 74 7.42 -8.82 4.38
N SER A 75 8.14 -7.90 3.74
CA SER A 75 8.92 -8.22 2.54
C SER A 75 10.08 -9.20 2.80
N VAL A 76 10.57 -9.33 4.03
CA VAL A 76 11.58 -10.34 4.39
C VAL A 76 10.97 -11.74 4.37
N LEU A 77 9.69 -11.86 4.76
CA LEU A 77 8.95 -13.13 4.69
C LEU A 77 8.77 -13.62 3.25
N SER A 78 8.81 -12.69 2.28
CA SER A 78 8.74 -13.05 0.85
C SER A 78 9.95 -13.84 0.34
N LEU A 79 11.06 -13.81 1.08
CA LEU A 79 12.28 -14.57 0.76
C LEU A 79 12.13 -16.06 1.10
N ASN A 80 11.20 -16.42 2.00
CA ASN A 80 10.94 -17.80 2.35
C ASN A 80 10.18 -18.50 1.21
N ALA A 81 10.62 -19.71 0.85
CA ALA A 81 10.02 -20.53 -0.21
C ALA A 81 8.57 -20.92 0.03
N VAL A 82 8.14 -20.99 1.29
CA VAL A 82 6.76 -21.33 1.64
C VAL A 82 5.87 -20.08 1.70
N VAL A 83 6.37 -19.00 2.30
CA VAL A 83 5.57 -17.78 2.58
C VAL A 83 5.55 -16.81 1.41
N GLY A 84 6.59 -16.77 0.58
CA GLY A 84 6.71 -15.84 -0.54
C GLY A 84 5.61 -15.97 -1.60
N PRO A 85 5.33 -17.18 -2.13
CA PRO A 85 4.22 -17.36 -3.07
C PRO A 85 2.87 -16.96 -2.47
N LEU A 86 2.63 -17.31 -1.19
CA LEU A 86 1.40 -16.96 -0.48
C LEU A 86 1.25 -15.44 -0.28
N GLN A 87 2.34 -14.75 0.02
CA GLN A 87 2.32 -13.31 0.19
C GLN A 87 2.04 -12.58 -1.13
N LEU A 88 2.66 -13.01 -2.23
CA LEU A 88 2.39 -12.46 -3.56
C LEU A 88 0.94 -12.69 -3.99
N ALA A 89 0.39 -13.86 -3.68
CA ALA A 89 -1.02 -14.19 -3.88
C ALA A 89 -1.96 -13.20 -3.19
N LEU A 90 -1.71 -12.96 -1.90
CA LEU A 90 -2.52 -12.09 -1.07
C LEU A 90 -2.54 -10.65 -1.60
N PHE A 91 -1.42 -10.15 -2.11
CA PHE A 91 -1.39 -8.80 -2.70
C PHE A 91 -2.24 -8.69 -3.97
N ARG A 92 -2.25 -9.73 -4.81
CA ARG A 92 -3.13 -9.75 -6.00
C ARG A 92 -4.60 -9.78 -5.59
N MET A 93 -4.93 -10.66 -4.64
CA MET A 93 -6.27 -10.72 -4.05
C MET A 93 -6.70 -9.38 -3.45
N PHE A 94 -5.77 -8.63 -2.86
CA PHE A 94 -6.06 -7.34 -2.25
C PHE A 94 -6.46 -6.26 -3.28
N VAL A 95 -5.83 -6.26 -4.47
CA VAL A 95 -6.22 -5.33 -5.54
C VAL A 95 -7.64 -5.61 -6.02
N ASP A 96 -7.97 -6.88 -6.22
CA ASP A 96 -9.32 -7.29 -6.60
C ASP A 96 -10.35 -6.94 -5.50
N LEU A 97 -9.97 -7.11 -4.22
CA LEU A 97 -10.75 -6.71 -3.06
C LEU A 97 -11.00 -5.20 -3.00
N LEU A 98 -10.01 -4.36 -3.36
CA LEU A 98 -10.16 -2.90 -3.35
C LEU A 98 -11.24 -2.42 -4.32
N ILE A 99 -11.34 -3.04 -5.50
CA ILE A 99 -12.37 -2.70 -6.50
C ILE A 99 -13.77 -2.95 -5.92
N ILE A 100 -13.92 -4.07 -5.21
CA ILE A 100 -15.17 -4.44 -4.56
C ILE A 100 -15.48 -3.53 -3.37
N LEU A 101 -14.49 -3.21 -2.55
CA LEU A 101 -14.64 -2.29 -1.43
C LEU A 101 -15.08 -0.90 -1.92
N LEU A 102 -14.58 -0.46 -3.08
CA LEU A 102 -15.01 0.78 -3.71
C LEU A 102 -16.47 0.71 -4.19
N GLN A 103 -16.90 -0.41 -4.80
CA GLN A 103 -18.31 -0.64 -5.10
C GLN A 103 -19.19 -0.62 -3.83
N PHE A 104 -18.69 -1.22 -2.74
CA PHE A 104 -19.37 -1.23 -1.45
C PHE A 104 -19.47 0.17 -0.83
N ALA A 105 -18.43 1.01 -0.96
CA ALA A 105 -18.45 2.39 -0.52
C ALA A 105 -19.54 3.22 -1.23
N PHE A 106 -19.78 2.99 -2.53
CA PHE A 106 -20.90 3.63 -3.24
C PHE A 106 -22.26 3.26 -2.64
N VAL A 107 -22.45 1.99 -2.26
CA VAL A 107 -23.67 1.53 -1.59
C VAL A 107 -23.85 2.23 -0.24
N ILE A 108 -22.79 2.31 0.58
CA ILE A 108 -22.82 3.02 1.87
C ILE A 108 -23.25 4.47 1.67
N VAL A 109 -22.65 5.19 0.71
CA VAL A 109 -23.00 6.59 0.44
C VAL A 109 -24.46 6.73 -0.01
N ALA A 110 -24.94 5.85 -0.89
CA ALA A 110 -26.33 5.87 -1.35
C ALA A 110 -27.35 5.70 -0.21
N PHE A 111 -27.14 4.69 0.65
CA PHE A 111 -28.00 4.46 1.82
C PHE A 111 -27.84 5.55 2.88
N SER A 112 -26.63 6.09 3.06
CA SER A 112 -26.39 7.22 3.97
C SER A 112 -27.19 8.45 3.52
N LEU A 113 -27.21 8.76 2.22
CA LEU A 113 -28.00 9.86 1.66
C LEU A 113 -29.49 9.62 1.85
N ALA A 114 -29.99 8.40 1.57
CA ALA A 114 -31.40 8.07 1.74
C ALA A 114 -31.87 8.25 3.20
N ILE A 115 -31.11 7.71 4.16
CA ILE A 115 -31.42 7.81 5.59
C ILE A 115 -31.30 9.27 6.08
N THR A 116 -30.26 9.99 5.65
CA THR A 116 -30.11 11.43 5.95
C THR A 116 -31.34 12.21 5.47
N LYS A 117 -31.85 11.91 4.27
CA LYS A 117 -33.04 12.56 3.73
C LYS A 117 -34.30 12.29 4.55
N VAL A 118 -34.51 11.05 5.00
CA VAL A 118 -35.61 10.68 5.90
C VAL A 118 -35.58 11.52 7.19
N TYR A 119 -34.43 11.62 7.85
CA TYR A 119 -34.31 12.43 9.08
C TYR A 119 -34.40 13.94 8.82
N THR A 120 -33.90 14.44 7.68
CA THR A 120 -34.05 15.87 7.35
C THR A 120 -35.50 16.24 7.02
N ALA A 121 -36.26 15.33 6.40
CA ALA A 121 -37.68 15.53 6.13
C ALA A 121 -38.48 15.58 7.44
N GLU A 122 -38.15 14.72 8.41
CA GLU A 122 -38.72 14.76 9.75
C GLU A 122 -38.49 16.12 10.43
N MET A 123 -37.28 16.66 10.36
CA MET A 123 -36.98 17.99 10.92
C MET A 123 -37.80 19.11 10.30
N SER A 124 -38.12 19.02 9.01
CA SER A 124 -38.95 20.04 8.35
C SER A 124 -40.41 20.01 8.82
N TYR A 125 -40.93 18.83 9.13
CA TYR A 125 -42.29 18.65 9.65
C TYR A 125 -42.43 19.08 11.11
N LEU A 126 -41.36 18.95 11.91
CA LEU A 126 -41.33 19.28 13.33
C LEU A 126 -41.01 20.74 13.65
N THR A 127 -41.11 21.67 12.69
CA THR A 127 -40.85 23.08 12.95
C THR A 127 -41.77 23.61 14.07
N PRO A 128 -41.21 24.17 15.16
CA PRO A 128 -42.04 24.66 16.26
C PRO A 128 -42.78 25.92 15.83
N ILE A 129 -44.11 25.92 15.99
CA ILE A 129 -44.90 27.15 16.03
C ILE A 129 -44.33 27.99 17.18
N HIS A 130 -43.90 29.21 16.86
CA HIS A 130 -43.24 30.17 17.74
C HIS A 130 -44.21 30.71 18.80
N ASN A 131 -44.68 29.89 19.74
CA ASN A 131 -45.45 30.37 20.88
C ASN A 131 -44.53 30.65 22.05
N HIS A 132 -44.31 31.94 22.28
CA HIS A 132 -43.63 32.53 23.42
C HIS A 132 -44.37 32.24 24.74
N THR A 133 -44.32 31.02 25.26
CA THR A 133 -44.68 30.74 26.65
C THR A 133 -43.87 29.58 27.19
N GLY A 134 -42.74 29.92 27.81
CA GLY A 134 -42.40 29.52 29.19
C GLY A 134 -42.35 28.06 29.61
N ASP A 135 -42.49 27.05 28.74
CA ASP A 135 -42.37 25.65 29.17
C ASP A 135 -41.23 24.92 28.43
N ALA A 136 -40.07 24.95 29.05
CA ALA A 136 -38.90 24.21 28.62
C ALA A 136 -39.00 22.76 29.12
N ARG A 137 -39.14 21.82 28.18
CA ARG A 137 -38.45 20.50 28.09
C ARG A 137 -39.37 19.36 27.63
N ARG A 138 -39.49 19.20 26.31
CA ARG A 138 -39.25 17.88 25.71
C ARG A 138 -37.94 17.98 24.96
N TYR A 139 -36.90 17.35 25.49
CA TYR A 139 -35.60 17.21 24.85
C TYR A 139 -35.75 16.32 23.62
N HIS A 140 -36.37 16.84 22.55
CA HIS A 140 -36.27 16.19 21.27
C HIS A 140 -34.82 16.37 20.83
N HIS A 141 -34.06 15.27 20.81
CA HIS A 141 -32.67 15.29 20.37
C HIS A 141 -32.66 14.89 18.90
N PRO A 142 -32.86 15.83 17.96
CA PRO A 142 -32.91 15.49 16.55
C PRO A 142 -31.60 14.82 16.11
N TYR A 143 -31.73 13.76 15.32
CA TYR A 143 -30.60 12.96 14.86
C TYR A 143 -29.61 13.80 14.01
N CYS A 144 -30.15 14.74 13.21
CA CYS A 144 -29.39 15.70 12.41
C CYS A 144 -29.49 17.14 13.00
N LYS A 145 -28.52 17.55 13.83
CA LYS A 145 -28.45 18.92 14.40
C LYS A 145 -27.59 19.89 13.61
N GLU A 146 -26.46 19.42 13.07
CA GLU A 146 -25.37 20.28 12.62
C GLU A 146 -25.27 20.41 11.09
N GLY A 147 -26.41 20.30 10.41
CA GLY A 147 -26.51 20.39 8.94
C GLY A 147 -26.40 19.04 8.21
N VAL A 148 -26.67 19.08 6.90
CA VAL A 148 -26.82 17.89 6.06
C VAL A 148 -25.51 17.09 5.94
N PHE A 149 -24.38 17.76 5.72
CA PHE A 149 -23.08 17.09 5.53
C PHE A 149 -22.58 16.39 6.80
N LYS A 150 -22.71 17.04 7.98
CA LYS A 150 -22.33 16.42 9.25
C LYS A 150 -23.25 15.24 9.60
N CYS A 151 -24.54 15.36 9.31
CA CYS A 151 -25.46 14.24 9.50
C CYS A 151 -25.11 13.08 8.56
N LEU A 152 -24.84 13.36 7.28
CA LEU A 152 -24.41 12.36 6.31
C LEU A 152 -23.15 11.61 6.77
N SER A 153 -22.14 12.33 7.23
CA SER A 153 -20.91 11.71 7.75
C SER A 153 -21.20 10.84 8.96
N LYS A 154 -22.03 11.31 9.90
CA LYS A 154 -22.44 10.55 11.09
C LYS A 154 -23.16 9.25 10.70
N THR A 155 -24.12 9.33 9.78
CA THR A 155 -24.87 8.17 9.27
C THR A 155 -23.96 7.20 8.53
N SER A 156 -23.05 7.69 7.69
CA SER A 156 -22.08 6.84 6.99
C SER A 156 -21.16 6.10 7.96
N THR A 157 -20.68 6.75 9.02
CA THR A 157 -19.86 6.11 10.04
C THR A 157 -20.63 5.01 10.76
N ILE A 158 -21.88 5.25 11.16
CA ILE A 158 -22.73 4.24 11.80
C ILE A 158 -22.96 3.04 10.87
N LEU A 159 -23.25 3.29 9.59
CA LEU A 159 -23.41 2.24 8.59
C LEU A 159 -22.13 1.41 8.42
N ILE A 160 -20.95 2.04 8.41
CA ILE A 160 -19.66 1.32 8.35
C ILE A 160 -19.48 0.41 9.58
N TRP A 161 -19.69 0.94 10.80
CA TRP A 161 -19.56 0.15 12.03
C TRP A 161 -20.60 -0.96 12.13
N SER A 162 -21.77 -0.78 11.50
CA SER A 162 -22.85 -1.78 11.51
C SER A 162 -22.49 -3.07 10.76
N VAL A 163 -21.68 -2.96 9.71
CA VAL A 163 -21.21 -4.11 8.92
C VAL A 163 -20.34 -5.04 9.76
N PHE A 164 -19.60 -4.47 10.72
CA PHE A 164 -18.79 -5.21 11.69
C PHE A 164 -19.59 -5.66 12.92
N GLY A 165 -20.90 -5.39 12.99
CA GLY A 165 -21.74 -5.70 14.14
C GLY A 165 -21.50 -4.82 15.36
N LEU A 166 -20.84 -3.66 15.20
CA LEU A 166 -20.49 -2.74 16.29
C LEU A 166 -21.48 -1.57 16.43
N ALA A 167 -22.50 -1.48 15.60
CA ALA A 167 -23.49 -0.41 15.66
C ALA A 167 -24.72 -0.81 16.49
N ASP A 168 -25.10 0.05 17.42
CA ASP A 168 -26.32 -0.11 18.22
C ASP A 168 -27.53 0.56 17.55
N LYS A 169 -28.69 -0.10 17.63
CA LYS A 169 -29.98 0.48 17.19
C LYS A 169 -30.27 1.83 17.85
N LYS A 170 -29.80 2.03 19.09
CA LYS A 170 -30.03 3.25 19.88
C LYS A 170 -29.41 4.48 19.24
N ASP A 171 -28.33 4.32 18.48
CA ASP A 171 -27.65 5.44 17.84
C ASP A 171 -28.46 6.06 16.69
N MET A 172 -29.42 5.31 16.13
CA MET A 172 -30.30 5.73 15.04
C MET A 172 -31.73 6.06 15.47
N ASN A 173 -32.11 5.85 16.73
CA ASN A 173 -33.47 6.12 17.15
C ASN A 173 -33.71 7.64 17.26
N SER A 174 -34.64 8.18 16.45
CA SER A 174 -35.36 9.42 16.78
C SER A 174 -36.65 9.07 17.54
N GLU A 175 -37.07 9.90 18.48
CA GLU A 175 -38.26 9.63 19.32
C GLU A 175 -39.60 9.74 18.56
N THR A 176 -39.58 10.05 17.26
CA THR A 176 -40.77 10.03 16.41
C THR A 176 -41.03 8.64 15.83
N SER A 177 -42.27 8.17 15.90
CA SER A 177 -42.59 6.78 15.58
C SER A 177 -42.53 6.46 14.07
N SER A 178 -42.89 7.39 13.19
CA SER A 178 -43.07 7.08 11.76
C SER A 178 -41.77 7.13 10.93
N SER A 179 -40.95 8.17 11.06
CA SER A 179 -39.68 8.31 10.32
C SER A 179 -38.60 7.35 10.84
N SER A 180 -38.56 7.10 12.15
CA SER A 180 -37.68 6.12 12.78
C SER A 180 -37.92 4.71 12.22
N ASN A 181 -39.18 4.33 11.97
CA ASN A 181 -39.51 3.05 11.35
C ASN A 181 -39.03 2.94 9.89
N VAL A 182 -39.17 4.02 9.09
CA VAL A 182 -38.70 4.05 7.69
C VAL A 182 -37.18 3.98 7.63
N ALA A 183 -36.47 4.74 8.48
CA ALA A 183 -35.01 4.72 8.56
C ALA A 183 -34.49 3.34 9.02
N LEU A 184 -35.16 2.72 10.00
CA LEU A 184 -34.82 1.38 10.46
C LEU A 184 -35.05 0.33 9.37
N PHE A 185 -36.14 0.44 8.60
CA PHE A 185 -36.37 -0.45 7.47
C PHE A 185 -35.26 -0.33 6.41
N LEU A 186 -34.88 0.89 6.02
CA LEU A 186 -33.77 1.13 5.09
C LEU A 186 -32.44 0.58 5.63
N TYR A 187 -32.21 0.70 6.95
CA TYR A 187 -31.04 0.14 7.62
C TYR A 187 -30.99 -1.38 7.57
N VAL A 188 -32.11 -2.07 7.83
CA VAL A 188 -32.18 -3.54 7.73
C VAL A 188 -31.95 -4.00 6.29
N VAL A 189 -32.54 -3.32 5.31
CA VAL A 189 -32.31 -3.60 3.88
C VAL A 189 -30.84 -3.42 3.52
N PHE A 190 -30.20 -2.34 3.99
CA PHE A 190 -28.77 -2.11 3.82
C PHE A 190 -27.93 -3.26 4.40
N LEU A 191 -28.22 -3.73 5.62
CA LEU A 191 -27.46 -4.83 6.24
C LEU A 191 -27.58 -6.12 5.44
N VAL A 192 -28.78 -6.49 4.99
CA VAL A 192 -28.99 -7.69 4.17
C VAL A 192 -28.23 -7.58 2.85
N LEU A 193 -28.34 -6.46 2.15
CA LEU A 193 -27.62 -6.23 0.89
C LEU A 193 -26.10 -6.21 1.11
N SER A 194 -25.62 -5.62 2.20
CA SER A 194 -24.20 -5.57 2.54
C SER A 194 -23.64 -6.95 2.78
N VAL A 195 -24.33 -7.79 3.55
CA VAL A 195 -23.91 -9.17 3.81
C VAL A 195 -23.90 -10.00 2.54
N ILE A 196 -24.94 -9.90 1.69
CA ILE A 196 -24.99 -10.60 0.41
C ILE A 196 -23.83 -10.16 -0.49
N MET A 197 -23.59 -8.86 -0.62
CA MET A 197 -22.49 -8.34 -1.42
C MET A 197 -21.14 -8.78 -0.88
N LEU A 198 -20.91 -8.73 0.44
CA LEU A 198 -19.66 -9.15 1.05
C LEU A 198 -19.42 -10.65 0.88
N ILE A 199 -20.43 -11.49 1.09
CA ILE A 199 -20.31 -12.95 0.94
C ILE A 199 -20.10 -13.33 -0.53
N ASN A 200 -20.93 -12.81 -1.43
CA ASN A 200 -20.84 -13.15 -2.86
C ASN A 200 -19.49 -12.73 -3.44
N MET A 201 -18.94 -11.62 -2.95
CA MET A 201 -17.62 -11.15 -3.35
C MET A 201 -16.48 -11.93 -2.69
N LEU A 202 -16.59 -12.27 -1.40
CA LEU A 202 -15.59 -13.09 -0.71
C LEU A 202 -15.44 -14.47 -1.36
N VAL A 203 -16.56 -15.10 -1.75
CA VAL A 203 -16.56 -16.39 -2.45
C VAL A 203 -15.94 -16.25 -3.84
N ALA A 204 -16.34 -15.23 -4.62
CA ALA A 204 -15.79 -15.02 -5.96
C ALA A 204 -14.27 -14.75 -5.94
N LEU A 205 -13.80 -13.95 -4.97
CA LEU A 205 -12.37 -13.67 -4.75
C LEU A 205 -11.60 -14.91 -4.30
N LEU A 206 -12.12 -15.65 -3.32
CA LEU A 206 -11.41 -16.83 -2.83
C LEU A 206 -11.32 -17.91 -3.91
N THR A 207 -12.38 -18.13 -4.70
CA THR A 207 -12.37 -19.16 -5.75
C THR A 207 -11.51 -18.78 -6.95
N ASN A 208 -11.74 -17.61 -7.56
CA ASN A 208 -11.01 -17.22 -8.77
C ASN A 208 -9.52 -17.01 -8.48
N THR A 209 -9.23 -16.35 -7.36
CA THR A 209 -7.86 -16.01 -7.04
C THR A 209 -7.08 -17.20 -6.49
N TYR A 210 -7.71 -18.18 -5.84
CA TYR A 210 -7.04 -19.44 -5.48
C TYR A 210 -6.58 -20.23 -6.71
N ASP A 211 -7.42 -20.34 -7.73
CA ASP A 211 -7.10 -21.09 -8.96
C ASP A 211 -6.00 -20.40 -9.79
N ASN A 212 -6.06 -19.07 -9.91
CA ASN A 212 -5.07 -18.30 -10.68
C ASN A 212 -3.72 -18.18 -9.95
N VAL A 213 -3.74 -18.09 -8.62
CA VAL A 213 -2.51 -18.00 -7.81
C VAL A 213 -1.77 -19.32 -7.78
N THR A 214 -2.44 -20.44 -7.52
CA THR A 214 -1.74 -21.71 -7.27
C THR A 214 -0.96 -22.21 -8.48
N THR A 215 -1.42 -21.92 -9.70
CA THR A 215 -0.79 -22.37 -10.95
C THR A 215 0.39 -21.49 -11.39
N ASN A 216 0.36 -20.18 -11.12
CA ASN A 216 1.35 -19.23 -11.65
C ASN A 216 2.26 -18.59 -10.58
N ALA A 217 1.84 -18.54 -9.31
CA ALA A 217 2.55 -17.80 -8.27
C ALA A 217 3.91 -18.40 -7.93
N GLU A 218 4.09 -19.72 -8.03
CA GLU A 218 5.40 -20.33 -7.78
C GLU A 218 6.44 -19.93 -8.81
N VAL A 219 6.05 -19.90 -10.10
CA VAL A 219 6.93 -19.52 -11.21
C VAL A 219 7.29 -18.05 -11.06
N GLU A 220 6.31 -17.21 -10.78
CA GLU A 220 6.51 -15.77 -10.58
C GLU A 220 7.34 -15.46 -9.35
N TRP A 221 7.12 -16.17 -8.23
CA TRP A 221 7.94 -16.03 -7.04
C TRP A 221 9.39 -16.45 -7.31
N LYS A 222 9.63 -17.55 -8.03
CA LYS A 222 10.99 -17.97 -8.43
C LYS A 222 11.66 -16.92 -9.31
N PHE A 223 10.92 -16.32 -10.25
CA PHE A 223 11.42 -15.23 -11.09
C PHE A 223 11.75 -13.97 -10.27
N SER A 224 10.83 -13.52 -9.42
CA SER A 224 11.01 -12.38 -8.52
C SER A 224 12.23 -12.56 -7.62
N ARG A 225 12.38 -13.75 -7.01
CA ARG A 225 13.54 -14.10 -6.20
C ARG A 225 14.85 -14.05 -6.99
N ALA A 226 14.86 -14.56 -8.22
CA ALA A 226 16.04 -14.52 -9.09
C ALA A 226 16.45 -13.08 -9.46
N VAL A 227 15.48 -12.19 -9.67
CA VAL A 227 15.74 -10.76 -9.91
C VAL A 227 16.37 -10.11 -8.69
N VAL A 228 15.81 -10.35 -7.50
CA VAL A 228 16.34 -9.83 -6.23
C VAL A 228 17.75 -10.35 -5.98
N GLU A 229 18.00 -11.65 -6.17
CA GLU A 229 19.33 -12.24 -6.04
C GLU A 229 20.34 -11.62 -7.01
N ASN A 230 19.95 -11.44 -8.28
CA ASN A 230 20.78 -10.78 -9.29
C ASN A 230 21.08 -9.31 -8.92
N GLN A 231 20.15 -8.61 -8.27
CA GLN A 231 20.37 -7.25 -7.80
C GLN A 231 21.38 -7.20 -6.64
N TYR A 232 21.28 -8.13 -5.68
CA TYR A 232 22.27 -8.24 -4.61
C TYR A 232 23.67 -8.62 -5.10
N ARG A 233 23.76 -9.42 -6.18
CA ARG A 233 25.05 -9.74 -6.81
C ARG A 233 25.74 -8.53 -7.43
N ASN A 234 24.98 -7.53 -7.86
CA ASN A 234 25.51 -6.31 -8.53
C ASN A 234 25.67 -5.12 -7.56
N LEU A 235 25.19 -5.22 -6.32
CA LEU A 235 25.33 -4.17 -5.30
C LEU A 235 26.64 -4.35 -4.51
N HIS A 236 27.19 -3.26 -3.98
CA HIS A 236 28.34 -3.32 -3.07
C HIS A 236 28.01 -4.17 -1.83
N THR A 237 28.97 -4.96 -1.36
CA THR A 237 28.86 -5.93 -0.25
C THR A 237 28.59 -5.33 1.13
N ILE A 238 28.36 -4.01 1.22
CA ILE A 238 28.26 -3.29 2.49
C ILE A 238 26.79 -3.13 2.89
N VAL A 239 26.42 -3.77 4.00
CA VAL A 239 25.08 -3.70 4.59
C VAL A 239 24.83 -2.28 5.15
N VAL A 240 23.62 -1.73 4.95
CA VAL A 240 23.17 -0.49 5.63
C VAL A 240 23.08 -0.80 7.13
N PRO A 241 23.80 -0.15 8.07
CA PRO A 241 24.20 1.28 8.14
C PRO A 241 25.65 1.62 7.77
N PHE A 242 26.49 0.62 7.50
CA PHE A 242 27.93 0.83 7.24
C PHE A 242 28.23 1.52 5.91
N ASN A 243 27.25 1.58 5.01
CA ASN A 243 27.32 2.35 3.76
C ASN A 243 27.51 3.87 4.01
N LEU A 244 26.96 4.41 5.10
CA LEU A 244 27.09 5.85 5.40
C LEU A 244 28.51 6.25 5.83
N LEU A 245 29.24 5.32 6.45
CA LEU A 245 30.62 5.51 6.90
C LEU A 245 31.63 5.14 5.81
N SER A 246 31.40 4.06 5.08
CA SER A 246 32.34 3.55 4.07
C SER A 246 32.44 4.42 2.83
N VAL A 247 31.34 5.04 2.36
CA VAL A 247 31.35 5.92 1.18
C VAL A 247 32.25 7.16 1.38
N PRO A 248 32.11 7.97 2.44
CA PRO A 248 33.01 9.11 2.65
C PRO A 248 34.44 8.68 2.95
N VAL A 249 34.67 7.55 3.63
CA VAL A 249 36.01 7.00 3.87
C VAL A 249 36.68 6.58 2.56
N ALA A 250 35.97 5.88 1.67
CA ALA A 250 36.48 5.51 0.36
C ALA A 250 36.76 6.74 -0.52
N LEU A 251 35.89 7.75 -0.47
CA LEU A 251 36.08 9.01 -1.21
C LEU A 251 37.25 9.82 -0.66
N CYS A 252 37.45 9.84 0.66
CA CYS A 252 38.64 10.41 1.29
C CYS A 252 39.91 9.63 0.94
N TYR A 253 39.85 8.29 0.93
CA TYR A 253 40.96 7.43 0.54
C TYR A 253 41.38 7.68 -0.92
N PHE A 254 40.42 7.69 -1.85
CA PHE A 254 40.66 8.04 -3.26
C PHE A 254 41.17 9.47 -3.46
N LYS A 255 40.78 10.41 -2.60
CA LYS A 255 41.25 11.81 -2.64
C LYS A 255 42.66 11.97 -2.05
N LEU A 256 43.08 11.06 -1.17
CA LEU A 256 44.42 11.01 -0.56
C LEU A 256 45.42 10.24 -1.42
N GLU A 257 45.01 9.16 -2.10
CA GLU A 257 45.91 8.32 -2.92
C GLU A 257 46.26 8.96 -4.28
N GLY A 258 45.63 10.07 -4.67
CA GLY A 258 45.87 10.68 -5.98
C GLY A 258 45.32 9.81 -7.13
N ASN A 259 45.09 10.45 -8.27
CA ASN A 259 44.37 9.89 -9.41
C ASN A 259 45.16 8.71 -10.06
N PRO A 260 44.71 7.44 -9.98
CA PRO A 260 45.43 6.30 -10.59
C PRO A 260 45.33 6.28 -12.13
N ARG A 261 44.74 7.31 -12.75
CA ARG A 261 44.57 7.44 -14.21
C ARG A 261 45.88 7.54 -15.00
N GLU A 262 47.03 7.68 -14.35
CA GLU A 262 48.34 7.65 -15.02
C GLU A 262 48.97 6.25 -15.11
N GLU A 263 48.56 5.28 -14.27
CA GLU A 263 49.11 3.91 -14.31
C GLU A 263 48.35 2.98 -15.28
N GLU A 264 47.04 3.18 -15.49
CA GLU A 264 46.26 2.34 -16.41
C GLU A 264 46.59 2.58 -17.90
N ALA A 265 47.15 3.75 -18.26
CA ALA A 265 47.60 4.03 -19.62
C ALA A 265 48.77 3.12 -20.08
N LYS A 266 49.49 2.47 -19.15
CA LYS A 266 50.55 1.48 -19.48
C LYS A 266 50.02 0.05 -19.66
N ASN A 267 48.78 -0.26 -19.26
CA ASN A 267 48.22 -1.62 -19.30
C ASN A 267 47.41 -1.94 -20.58
N VAL A 268 47.32 -1.00 -21.52
CA VAL A 268 46.63 -1.14 -22.82
C VAL A 268 47.26 -2.23 -23.71
N GLY A 269 48.47 -2.72 -23.38
CA GLY A 269 49.15 -3.81 -24.09
C GLY A 269 48.57 -5.23 -23.89
N ASN A 270 47.61 -5.45 -22.99
CA ASN A 270 47.04 -6.79 -22.70
C ASN A 270 45.67 -7.07 -23.37
N SER A 271 45.22 -6.17 -24.26
CA SER A 271 43.88 -6.20 -24.90
C SER A 271 43.65 -7.44 -25.81
N THR A 272 44.70 -8.12 -26.25
CA THR A 272 44.62 -9.28 -27.16
C THR A 272 44.13 -10.57 -26.45
N LYS A 273 44.32 -10.69 -25.13
CA LYS A 273 43.85 -11.86 -24.36
C LYS A 273 42.35 -11.76 -24.04
N ILE A 274 41.85 -10.56 -23.76
CA ILE A 274 40.43 -10.30 -23.47
C ILE A 274 39.57 -10.57 -24.72
N PHE A 275 40.01 -10.13 -25.91
CA PHE A 275 39.30 -10.41 -27.16
C PHE A 275 39.21 -11.92 -27.48
N THR A 276 40.29 -12.67 -27.22
CA THR A 276 40.31 -14.13 -27.43
C THR A 276 39.38 -14.86 -26.45
N VAL A 277 39.34 -14.43 -25.19
CA VAL A 277 38.43 -14.99 -24.18
C VAL A 277 36.97 -14.67 -24.53
N ILE A 278 36.65 -13.43 -24.94
CA ILE A 278 35.30 -13.04 -25.36
C ILE A 278 34.86 -13.81 -26.60
N ALA A 279 35.74 -14.01 -27.59
CA ALA A 279 35.45 -14.79 -28.79
C ALA A 279 35.20 -16.27 -28.47
N CYS A 280 36.00 -16.87 -27.59
CA CYS A 280 35.83 -18.25 -27.14
C CYS A 280 34.54 -18.43 -26.32
N PHE A 281 34.21 -17.46 -25.45
CA PHE A 281 32.96 -17.45 -24.69
C PHE A 281 31.73 -17.34 -25.61
N ARG A 282 31.82 -16.50 -26.65
CA ARG A 282 30.75 -16.33 -27.65
C ARG A 282 30.56 -17.58 -28.51
N PHE A 283 31.65 -18.30 -28.82
CA PHE A 283 31.58 -19.58 -29.53
C PHE A 283 30.93 -20.67 -28.67
N SER A 284 31.32 -20.81 -27.40
CA SER A 284 30.68 -21.74 -26.46
C SER A 284 29.20 -21.42 -26.24
N LEU A 285 28.83 -20.15 -26.09
CA LEU A 285 27.42 -19.73 -25.97
C LEU A 285 26.59 -20.10 -27.21
N ASN A 286 27.15 -19.90 -28.42
CA ASN A 286 26.47 -20.28 -29.66
C ASN A 286 26.32 -21.80 -29.83
N ALA A 287 27.30 -22.59 -29.38
CA ALA A 287 27.23 -24.04 -29.39
C ALA A 287 26.19 -24.57 -28.39
N ILE A 288 26.14 -24.00 -27.18
CA ILE A 288 25.14 -24.33 -26.15
C ILE A 288 23.73 -23.95 -26.63
N SER A 289 23.58 -22.78 -27.27
CA SER A 289 22.31 -22.34 -27.84
C SER A 289 21.80 -23.31 -28.93
N ARG A 290 22.66 -23.74 -29.86
CA ARG A 290 22.27 -24.73 -30.88
C ARG A 290 21.86 -26.07 -30.27
N ASN A 291 22.67 -26.61 -29.35
CA ASN A 291 22.33 -27.87 -28.69
C ASN A 291 21.00 -27.80 -27.92
N MET A 292 20.69 -26.66 -27.30
CA MET A 292 19.38 -26.45 -26.66
C MET A 292 18.24 -26.43 -27.68
N VAL A 293 18.41 -25.72 -28.80
CA VAL A 293 17.38 -25.63 -29.85
C VAL A 293 17.13 -27.00 -30.50
N ASP A 294 18.19 -27.75 -30.80
CA ASP A 294 18.09 -29.08 -31.40
C ASP A 294 17.42 -30.09 -30.45
N HIS A 295 17.77 -30.03 -29.16
CA HIS A 295 17.11 -30.85 -28.14
C HIS A 295 15.63 -30.46 -27.98
N PHE A 296 15.29 -29.17 -28.03
CA PHE A 296 13.91 -28.69 -27.93
C PHE A 296 13.06 -29.09 -29.15
N LEU A 297 13.62 -28.98 -30.36
CA LEU A 297 12.98 -29.44 -31.60
C LEU A 297 12.76 -30.96 -31.61
N CYS A 298 13.72 -31.73 -31.08
CA CYS A 298 13.59 -33.18 -30.95
C CYS A 298 12.46 -33.57 -29.96
N GLN A 299 12.35 -32.86 -28.84
CA GLN A 299 11.26 -33.06 -27.88
C GLN A 299 9.89 -32.66 -28.45
N LEU A 300 9.81 -31.59 -29.24
CA LEU A 300 8.58 -31.18 -29.93
C LEU A 300 8.15 -32.22 -30.97
N LYS A 301 9.08 -32.75 -31.76
CA LYS A 301 8.82 -33.79 -32.75
C LYS A 301 8.33 -35.10 -32.11
N LYS A 302 8.82 -35.42 -30.92
CA LYS A 302 8.39 -36.59 -30.14
C LYS A 302 7.01 -36.43 -29.49
N ARG A 303 6.50 -35.19 -29.40
CA ARG A 303 5.20 -34.86 -28.81
C ARG A 303 4.07 -34.73 -29.85
N SER A 304 4.40 -34.66 -31.13
CA SER A 304 3.42 -34.55 -32.24
C SER A 304 3.14 -35.87 -32.97
N THR A 305 3.73 -36.97 -32.51
CA THR A 305 3.47 -38.35 -32.94
C THR A 305 2.84 -39.12 -31.79
#